data_AF-A0A2B7GVN1-F1
#
_entry.id   AF-A0A2B7GVN1-F1
#
_cell.length_a   1.000
_cell.length_b   1.000
_cell.length_c   1.000
_cell.angle_alpha   90.00
_cell.angle_beta   90.00
_cell.angle_gamma   90.00
#
_symmetry.space_group_name_H-M   'P 1'
#
loop_
_entity.id
_entity.type
_entity.pdbx_description
1 polymer ?
#
loop_
_entity_poly.entity_id
_entity_poly.type
_entity_poly.pdbx_seq_one_letter_code
_entity_poly.pdbx_strand_id
1 'polypeptide(L)'
;MSDDAQAEAGTVEGQGPVEVSEELARHLENKREELFEKFELRDEFPPEVLEEAEARTEGVTAEIQDEIDDRQDLRDLTTWTTDPIDAQDFDDAISIAERDDEYVLWVHIADVTHYVNPETAMWDEAVERGNTVYLPGYTVHMLPPVLAETVCSLVPNEDRLAHTVEMHLDKENLTYENIEIYKSVIESDERLTYAEAESRLEESDAPLHEENALVYDLAEQMHEQRKEDGSLVLNPSRDRAHTIIEECMLKANKAVTHELMWNRGVSAMYRVHPQPSPDEWSEALREIQDLDGVSIPGSTWDDPRKAVNATLEDAPDRQLDKIQWAVMKVMPRARYMNDPFGGHHALNFEIYGHFTSPIRRLSDLINHWIVYQNDVPENLVELCDRASDKQKDAEQCEREYKTFLQEVGLDPMAVNNRGIEVVDEDEAEKTL
;
A
#
# COMPACT_ATOMS: atom_id res chain seq x y z
N MET A 1 23.28 22.29 25.93
CA MET A 1 22.44 21.54 24.98
C MET A 1 21.19 21.21 25.77
N SER A 2 20.04 21.73 25.35
CA SER A 2 18.76 21.55 26.07
C SER A 2 18.35 20.09 26.05
N ASP A 3 17.56 19.68 27.03
CA ASP A 3 17.02 18.31 27.14
C ASP A 3 16.21 17.91 25.89
N ASP A 4 15.65 18.88 25.15
CA ASP A 4 14.95 18.66 23.87
C ASP A 4 15.87 18.18 22.73
N ALA A 5 17.13 18.64 22.67
CA ALA A 5 18.09 18.21 21.64
C ALA A 5 18.63 16.78 21.88
N GLN A 6 18.51 16.28 23.11
CA GLN A 6 18.81 14.87 23.43
C GLN A 6 17.61 13.95 23.18
N ALA A 7 16.38 14.49 23.14
CA ALA A 7 15.18 13.75 22.80
C ALA A 7 15.07 13.52 21.28
N GLU A 8 15.36 14.54 20.46
CA GLU A 8 15.40 14.39 18.99
C GLU A 8 16.45 13.38 18.52
N ALA A 9 17.67 13.40 19.09
CA ALA A 9 18.75 12.50 18.72
C ALA A 9 18.50 10.99 19.02
N GLY A 10 17.46 10.69 19.80
CA GLY A 10 17.03 9.33 20.12
C GLY A 10 15.93 8.77 19.21
N THR A 11 15.37 9.59 18.32
CA THR A 11 14.38 9.16 17.32
C THR A 11 15.10 8.62 16.07
N VAL A 12 14.45 7.73 15.32
CA VAL A 12 14.94 7.27 14.00
C VAL A 12 15.19 8.46 13.06
N GLU A 13 14.42 9.53 13.26
CA GLU A 13 14.40 10.79 12.50
C GLU A 13 15.55 11.74 12.85
N GLY A 14 16.18 11.62 14.04
CA GLY A 14 17.31 12.44 14.47
C GLY A 14 18.69 11.84 14.20
N GLN A 15 18.75 10.63 13.66
CA GLN A 15 19.99 9.97 13.26
C GLN A 15 20.26 10.27 11.77
N GLY A 16 21.46 10.77 11.45
CA GLY A 16 21.88 11.01 10.06
C GLY A 16 21.88 9.74 9.19
N PRO A 17 22.21 9.83 7.90
CA PRO A 17 22.24 8.68 7.00
C PRO A 17 23.17 7.57 7.49
N VAL A 18 22.99 6.36 6.97
CA VAL A 18 23.90 5.25 7.27
C VAL A 18 25.21 5.48 6.53
N GLU A 19 26.25 5.85 7.27
CA GLU A 19 27.60 6.07 6.73
C GLU A 19 28.24 4.74 6.31
N VAL A 20 28.72 4.66 5.07
CA VAL A 20 29.44 3.48 4.53
C VAL A 20 30.71 3.91 3.83
N SER A 21 31.72 3.04 3.80
CA SER A 21 32.94 3.28 3.01
C SER A 21 32.67 3.16 1.51
N GLU A 22 33.53 3.77 0.69
CA GLU A 22 33.47 3.62 -0.78
C GLU A 22 33.56 2.14 -1.23
N GLU A 23 34.32 1.30 -0.51
CA GLU A 23 34.41 -0.14 -0.81
C GLU A 23 33.07 -0.84 -0.54
N LEU A 24 32.44 -0.55 0.60
CA LEU A 24 31.15 -1.14 0.94
C LEU A 24 30.06 -0.66 -0.04
N ALA A 25 30.02 0.63 -0.38
CA ALA A 25 29.08 1.18 -1.36
C ALA A 25 29.16 0.44 -2.71
N ARG A 26 30.37 0.21 -3.22
CA ARG A 26 30.60 -0.60 -4.44
C ARG A 26 30.12 -2.04 -4.27
N HIS A 27 30.29 -2.63 -3.09
CA HIS A 27 29.79 -3.99 -2.83
C HIS A 27 28.26 -4.04 -2.80
N LEU A 28 27.60 -3.02 -2.24
CA LEU A 28 26.14 -2.89 -2.26
C LEU A 28 25.60 -2.76 -3.69
N GLU A 29 26.26 -1.95 -4.52
CA GLU A 29 25.92 -1.77 -5.94
C GLU A 29 26.06 -3.09 -6.73
N ASN A 30 27.22 -3.74 -6.65
CA ASN A 30 27.44 -5.04 -7.30
C ASN A 30 26.39 -6.08 -6.88
N LYS A 31 25.97 -6.07 -5.59
CA LYS A 31 24.93 -6.98 -5.13
C LYS A 31 23.58 -6.68 -5.75
N ARG A 32 23.22 -5.40 -5.89
CA ARG A 32 21.97 -5.01 -6.57
C ARG A 32 21.99 -5.46 -8.03
N GLU A 33 23.08 -5.24 -8.76
CA GLU A 33 23.23 -5.69 -10.15
C GLU A 33 23.08 -7.22 -10.29
N GLU A 34 23.70 -8.00 -9.39
CA GLU A 34 23.55 -9.47 -9.36
C GLU A 34 22.08 -9.88 -9.16
N LEU A 35 21.38 -9.21 -8.26
CA LEU A 35 19.96 -9.49 -7.98
C LEU A 35 19.07 -9.07 -9.15
N PHE A 36 19.37 -7.94 -9.79
CA PHE A 36 18.63 -7.47 -10.97
C PHE A 36 18.76 -8.45 -12.13
N GLU A 37 19.97 -8.98 -12.39
CA GLU A 37 20.16 -10.02 -13.39
C GLU A 37 19.42 -11.31 -13.01
N LYS A 38 19.54 -11.76 -11.76
CA LYS A 38 18.94 -13.01 -11.27
C LYS A 38 17.41 -13.02 -11.38
N PHE A 39 16.76 -11.90 -11.06
CA PHE A 39 15.30 -11.78 -11.04
C PHE A 39 14.75 -11.06 -12.29
N GLU A 40 15.61 -10.79 -13.27
CA GLU A 40 15.27 -10.08 -14.51
C GLU A 40 14.52 -8.76 -14.21
N LEU A 41 15.03 -7.98 -13.25
CA LEU A 41 14.52 -6.67 -12.91
C LEU A 41 15.11 -5.64 -13.88
N ARG A 42 14.23 -4.84 -14.47
CA ARG A 42 14.60 -3.76 -15.39
C ARG A 42 14.82 -2.50 -14.58
N ASP A 43 16.08 -2.14 -14.37
CA ASP A 43 16.41 -0.91 -13.65
C ASP A 43 16.16 0.31 -14.56
N GLU A 44 16.83 0.35 -15.71
CA GLU A 44 16.67 1.42 -16.71
C GLU A 44 15.41 1.29 -17.55
N PHE A 45 14.80 2.43 -17.90
CA PHE A 45 13.69 2.50 -18.84
C PHE A 45 14.17 2.61 -20.29
N PRO A 46 13.47 1.98 -21.26
CA PRO A 46 13.75 2.20 -22.68
C PRO A 46 13.62 3.69 -23.06
N PRO A 47 14.45 4.22 -23.98
CA PRO A 47 14.38 5.62 -24.39
C PRO A 47 13.00 6.05 -24.88
N GLU A 48 12.29 5.21 -25.64
CA GLU A 48 10.93 5.53 -26.10
C GLU A 48 9.93 5.72 -24.95
N VAL A 49 10.11 5.02 -23.83
CA VAL A 49 9.24 5.13 -22.65
C VAL A 49 9.50 6.44 -21.91
N LEU A 50 10.76 6.85 -21.80
CA LEU A 50 11.14 8.12 -21.18
C LEU A 50 10.68 9.31 -22.03
N GLU A 51 10.86 9.26 -23.35
CA GLU A 51 10.38 10.31 -24.27
C GLU A 51 8.84 10.45 -24.20
N GLU A 52 8.12 9.33 -24.14
CA GLU A 52 6.66 9.33 -23.98
C GLU A 52 6.23 9.91 -22.63
N ALA A 53 6.89 9.51 -21.53
CA ALA A 53 6.62 10.03 -20.19
C ALA A 53 6.87 11.53 -20.08
N GLU A 54 8.01 12.02 -20.57
CA GLU A 54 8.34 13.45 -20.60
C GLU A 54 7.28 14.23 -21.37
N ALA A 55 6.85 13.74 -22.54
CA ALA A 55 5.82 14.40 -23.34
C ALA A 55 4.46 14.51 -22.61
N ARG A 56 4.10 13.53 -21.77
CA ARG A 56 2.86 13.58 -20.97
C ARG A 56 2.94 14.60 -19.81
N THR A 57 4.12 15.06 -19.44
CA THR A 57 4.28 16.12 -18.41
C THR A 57 4.16 17.53 -18.97
N GLU A 58 4.05 17.69 -20.29
CA GLU A 58 3.88 19.00 -20.92
C GLU A 58 2.40 19.40 -21.00
N GLY A 59 2.07 20.62 -20.56
CA GLY A 59 0.71 21.16 -20.76
C GLY A 59 -0.37 20.57 -19.84
N VAL A 60 0.02 19.90 -18.76
CA VAL A 60 -0.86 19.22 -17.79
C VAL A 60 -2.06 20.06 -17.36
N THR A 61 -1.84 21.32 -16.96
CA THR A 61 -2.92 22.22 -16.55
C THR A 61 -3.96 22.44 -17.65
N ALA A 62 -3.53 22.53 -18.92
CA ALA A 62 -4.44 22.68 -20.04
C ALA A 62 -5.20 21.38 -20.33
N GLU A 63 -4.51 20.23 -20.25
CA GLU A 63 -5.14 18.91 -20.40
C GLU A 63 -6.20 18.66 -19.32
N ILE A 64 -5.90 18.96 -18.06
CA ILE A 64 -6.88 18.86 -16.96
C ILE A 64 -8.07 19.79 -17.22
N GLN A 65 -7.81 21.02 -17.65
CA GLN A 65 -8.88 21.99 -17.93
C GLN A 65 -9.81 21.52 -19.06
N ASP A 66 -9.29 20.81 -20.06
CA ASP A 66 -10.08 20.23 -21.15
C ASP A 66 -10.91 19.01 -20.68
N GLU A 67 -10.49 18.33 -19.61
CA GLU A 67 -11.15 17.14 -19.06
C GLU A 67 -12.23 17.44 -18.00
N ILE A 68 -12.29 18.66 -17.45
CA ILE A 68 -13.21 19.03 -16.36
C ILE A 68 -14.68 18.78 -16.72
N ASP A 69 -15.09 19.05 -17.95
CA ASP A 69 -16.50 18.91 -18.37
C ASP A 69 -16.95 17.44 -18.47
N ASP A 70 -16.01 16.49 -18.62
CA ASP A 70 -16.26 15.06 -18.74
C ASP A 70 -16.02 14.29 -17.43
N ARG A 71 -15.67 15.01 -16.35
CA ARG A 71 -15.33 14.45 -15.04
C ARG A 71 -16.17 15.07 -13.94
N GLN A 72 -16.31 14.34 -12.84
CA GLN A 72 -16.92 14.92 -11.64
C GLN A 72 -15.95 15.93 -11.02
N ASP A 73 -16.35 17.19 -10.94
CA ASP A 73 -15.57 18.23 -10.26
C ASP A 73 -15.76 18.10 -8.75
N LEU A 74 -14.68 17.77 -8.05
CA LEU A 74 -14.61 17.61 -6.60
C LEU A 74 -13.57 18.53 -5.97
N ARG A 75 -13.09 19.55 -6.68
CA ARG A 75 -12.04 20.46 -6.17
C ARG A 75 -12.47 21.27 -4.95
N ASP A 76 -13.78 21.45 -4.74
CA ASP A 76 -14.32 22.12 -3.55
C ASP A 76 -14.49 21.16 -2.34
N LEU A 77 -14.23 19.85 -2.50
CA LEU A 77 -14.34 18.85 -1.44
C LEU A 77 -13.03 18.77 -0.65
N THR A 78 -13.12 18.92 0.68
CA THR A 78 -11.95 18.82 1.55
C THR A 78 -11.30 17.45 1.44
N THR A 79 -10.08 17.44 0.88
CA THR A 79 -9.34 16.26 0.45
C THR A 79 -7.90 16.34 0.96
N TRP A 80 -7.33 15.24 1.43
CA TRP A 80 -5.91 15.21 1.80
C TRP A 80 -5.27 13.85 1.50
N THR A 81 -3.94 13.83 1.41
CA THR A 81 -3.13 12.60 1.34
C THR A 81 -2.42 12.37 2.68
N THR A 82 -2.11 11.10 3.00
CA THR A 82 -1.27 10.75 4.16
C THR A 82 -0.26 9.69 3.76
N ASP A 83 1.02 10.06 3.78
CA ASP A 83 2.08 9.25 3.18
C ASP A 83 3.34 9.19 4.05
N PRO A 84 4.29 8.28 3.77
CA PRO A 84 5.64 8.37 4.33
C PRO A 84 6.30 9.71 4.00
N ILE A 85 7.20 10.19 4.87
CA ILE A 85 7.85 11.49 4.71
C ILE A 85 8.67 11.60 3.42
N ASP A 86 9.24 10.49 2.98
CA ASP A 86 10.09 10.32 1.80
C ASP A 86 9.31 10.00 0.51
N ALA A 87 7.99 9.78 0.60
CA ALA A 87 7.16 9.54 -0.57
C ALA A 87 7.07 10.78 -1.47
N GLN A 88 7.15 10.57 -2.78
CA GLN A 88 7.05 11.60 -3.82
C GLN A 88 5.87 11.34 -4.78
N ASP A 89 5.34 10.12 -4.76
CA ASP A 89 4.21 9.61 -5.52
C ASP A 89 3.02 9.30 -4.62
N PHE A 90 2.03 10.20 -4.58
CA PHE A 90 0.82 10.05 -3.78
C PHE A 90 -0.27 9.41 -4.64
N ASP A 91 -0.46 8.09 -4.47
CA ASP A 91 -1.44 7.29 -5.19
C ASP A 91 -2.89 7.63 -4.77
N ASP A 92 -3.10 7.92 -3.49
CA ASP A 92 -4.41 7.99 -2.87
C ASP A 92 -4.61 9.26 -2.02
N ALA A 93 -5.84 9.76 -2.05
CA ALA A 93 -6.33 10.83 -1.20
C ALA A 93 -7.71 10.44 -0.64
N ILE A 94 -8.07 10.99 0.50
CA ILE A 94 -9.34 10.72 1.16
C ILE A 94 -10.14 11.99 1.41
N SER A 95 -11.46 11.85 1.36
CA SER A 95 -12.42 12.84 1.85
C SER A 95 -13.50 12.12 2.64
N ILE A 96 -14.09 12.79 3.64
CA ILE A 96 -15.16 12.21 4.44
C ILE A 96 -16.23 13.23 4.80
N ALA A 97 -17.48 12.77 4.88
CA ALA A 97 -18.58 13.54 5.43
C ALA A 97 -19.48 12.66 6.30
N GLU A 98 -20.02 13.24 7.36
CA GLU A 98 -21.08 12.62 8.15
C GLU A 98 -22.43 13.27 7.79
N ARG A 99 -23.43 12.44 7.51
CA ARG A 99 -24.83 12.86 7.31
C ARG A 99 -25.69 12.20 8.39
N ASP A 100 -27.00 12.45 8.44
CA ASP A 100 -27.85 12.00 9.56
C ASP A 100 -27.70 10.50 9.85
N ASP A 101 -27.85 9.64 8.83
CA ASP A 101 -27.87 8.18 8.97
C ASP A 101 -26.71 7.45 8.26
N GLU A 102 -25.79 8.18 7.60
CA GLU A 102 -24.69 7.61 6.82
C GLU A 102 -23.35 8.34 7.04
N TYR A 103 -22.25 7.63 6.82
CA TYR A 103 -20.97 8.22 6.45
C TYR A 103 -20.84 8.20 4.93
N VAL A 104 -20.26 9.24 4.34
CA VAL A 104 -19.82 9.21 2.94
C VAL A 104 -18.31 9.31 2.93
N LEU A 105 -17.66 8.26 2.43
CA LEU A 105 -16.22 8.16 2.30
C LEU A 105 -15.86 8.19 0.82
N TRP A 106 -15.01 9.13 0.44
CA TRP A 106 -14.40 9.17 -0.88
C TRP A 106 -12.96 8.72 -0.77
N VAL A 107 -12.58 7.80 -1.66
CA VAL A 107 -11.19 7.45 -1.90
C VAL A 107 -10.87 7.83 -3.33
N HIS A 108 -10.00 8.83 -3.48
CA HIS A 108 -9.57 9.37 -4.77
C HIS A 108 -8.22 8.74 -5.11
N ILE A 109 -8.15 8.03 -6.23
CA ILE A 109 -6.91 7.37 -6.67
C ILE A 109 -6.40 8.06 -7.93
N ALA A 110 -5.10 8.30 -8.04
CA ALA A 110 -4.45 8.82 -9.24
C ALA A 110 -4.99 8.13 -10.51
N ASP A 111 -5.47 8.89 -11.50
CA ASP A 111 -5.96 8.34 -12.78
C ASP A 111 -4.77 8.02 -13.71
N VAL A 112 -3.95 7.06 -13.30
CA VAL A 112 -2.76 6.63 -14.07
C VAL A 112 -3.16 6.14 -15.45
N THR A 113 -4.35 5.53 -15.60
CA THR A 113 -4.84 5.03 -16.90
C THR A 113 -5.15 6.12 -17.92
N HIS A 114 -5.28 7.37 -17.49
CA HIS A 114 -5.33 8.53 -18.39
C HIS A 114 -3.99 8.72 -19.13
N TYR A 115 -2.88 8.47 -18.45
CA TYR A 115 -1.53 8.68 -18.99
C TYR A 115 -0.92 7.39 -19.56
N VAL A 116 -1.21 6.25 -18.95
CA VAL A 116 -0.65 4.93 -19.27
C VAL A 116 -1.79 4.00 -19.68
N ASN A 117 -1.93 3.73 -20.98
CA ASN A 117 -3.02 2.92 -21.52
C ASN A 117 -2.50 1.93 -22.59
N PRO A 118 -3.29 0.93 -23.03
CA PRO A 118 -2.81 -0.13 -23.94
C PRO A 118 -2.21 0.32 -25.27
N GLU A 119 -2.34 1.59 -25.66
CA GLU A 119 -1.75 2.15 -26.87
C GLU A 119 -0.37 2.80 -26.64
N THR A 120 0.08 2.89 -25.37
CA THR A 120 1.30 3.60 -24.94
C THR A 120 2.46 2.64 -24.71
N ALA A 121 3.69 3.09 -24.96
CA ALA A 121 4.89 2.33 -24.65
C ALA A 121 5.07 2.12 -23.14
N MET A 122 4.62 3.08 -22.32
CA MET A 122 4.59 2.97 -20.86
C MET A 122 3.74 1.80 -20.38
N TRP A 123 2.63 1.47 -21.05
CA TRP A 123 1.80 0.32 -20.67
C TRP A 123 2.51 -1.00 -20.87
N ASP A 124 3.15 -1.19 -22.03
CA ASP A 124 3.93 -2.39 -22.31
C ASP A 124 5.06 -2.55 -21.29
N GLU A 125 5.76 -1.46 -20.96
CA GLU A 125 6.82 -1.48 -19.95
C GLU A 125 6.28 -1.72 -18.53
N ALA A 126 5.11 -1.18 -18.17
CA ALA A 126 4.45 -1.46 -16.89
C ALA A 126 4.04 -2.94 -16.76
N VAL A 127 3.56 -3.57 -17.85
CA VAL A 127 3.28 -5.01 -17.91
C VAL A 127 4.57 -5.82 -17.75
N GLU A 128 5.67 -5.37 -18.38
CA GLU A 128 6.96 -6.02 -18.26
C GLU A 128 7.53 -5.94 -16.83
N ARG A 129 7.42 -4.79 -16.16
CA ARG A 129 7.92 -4.58 -14.79
C ARG A 129 7.02 -5.21 -13.74
N GLY A 130 5.71 -5.10 -13.90
CA GLY A 130 4.69 -5.67 -13.02
C GLY A 130 4.46 -4.87 -11.73
N ASN A 131 5.50 -4.51 -10.98
CA ASN A 131 5.36 -3.70 -9.76
C ASN A 131 6.66 -2.93 -9.48
N THR A 132 6.57 -1.87 -8.68
CA THR A 132 7.76 -1.23 -8.11
C THR A 132 8.40 -2.18 -7.08
N VAL A 133 9.74 -2.27 -7.07
CA VAL A 133 10.52 -3.07 -6.12
C VAL A 133 11.25 -2.14 -5.15
N TYR A 134 11.05 -2.34 -3.85
CA TYR A 134 11.61 -1.48 -2.81
C TYR A 134 12.74 -2.20 -2.07
N LEU A 135 13.97 -2.01 -2.53
CA LEU A 135 15.15 -2.42 -1.78
C LEU A 135 15.46 -1.34 -0.73
N PRO A 136 15.96 -1.70 0.47
CA PRO A 136 16.48 -0.71 1.40
C PRO A 136 17.45 0.28 0.72
N GLY A 137 17.05 1.55 0.68
CA GLY A 137 17.83 2.63 0.07
C GLY A 137 17.88 2.64 -1.47
N TYR A 138 17.05 1.84 -2.17
CA TYR A 138 16.99 1.83 -3.63
C TYR A 138 15.65 1.34 -4.17
N THR A 139 15.06 2.07 -5.12
CA THR A 139 13.74 1.74 -5.69
C THR A 139 13.84 1.47 -7.18
N VAL A 140 13.33 0.33 -7.63
CA VAL A 140 13.15 0.02 -9.06
C VAL A 140 11.69 0.29 -9.41
N HIS A 141 11.42 1.40 -10.09
CA HIS A 141 10.06 1.89 -10.33
C HIS A 141 9.32 1.10 -11.41
N MET A 142 8.01 0.90 -11.24
CA MET A 142 7.14 0.35 -12.29
C MET A 142 6.92 1.35 -13.44
N LEU A 143 6.74 2.63 -13.11
CA LEU A 143 6.53 3.71 -14.06
C LEU A 143 7.71 4.69 -13.98
N PRO A 144 8.00 5.45 -15.06
CA PRO A 144 9.02 6.49 -15.02
C PRO A 144 8.76 7.47 -13.87
N PRO A 145 9.76 7.77 -13.01
CA PRO A 145 9.59 8.70 -11.88
C PRO A 145 9.05 10.06 -12.31
N VAL A 146 9.52 10.56 -13.47
CA VAL A 146 9.05 11.83 -14.05
C VAL A 146 7.54 11.86 -14.27
N LEU A 147 6.89 10.73 -14.55
CA LEU A 147 5.43 10.64 -14.69
C LEU A 147 4.76 10.49 -13.33
N ALA A 148 5.27 9.55 -12.51
CA ALA A 148 4.72 9.21 -11.21
C ALA A 148 4.67 10.42 -10.27
N GLU A 149 5.78 11.16 -10.17
CA GLU A 149 5.97 12.28 -9.24
C GLU A 149 5.32 13.59 -9.71
N THR A 150 4.89 13.68 -10.98
CA THR A 150 4.34 14.92 -11.55
C THR A 150 2.83 14.84 -11.79
N VAL A 151 2.41 14.13 -12.83
CA VAL A 151 1.04 14.15 -13.35
C VAL A 151 0.12 13.13 -12.68
N CYS A 152 0.70 12.04 -12.16
CA CYS A 152 -0.04 11.03 -11.44
C CYS A 152 -0.19 11.36 -9.95
N SER A 153 0.85 11.90 -9.32
CA SER A 153 0.85 12.21 -7.88
C SER A 153 -0.23 13.25 -7.52
N LEU A 154 -1.03 12.93 -6.51
CA LEU A 154 -2.10 13.78 -5.97
C LEU A 154 -1.55 14.90 -5.06
N VAL A 155 -0.61 15.70 -5.60
CA VAL A 155 0.07 16.77 -4.86
C VAL A 155 -0.90 17.85 -4.38
N PRO A 156 -0.61 18.51 -3.25
CA PRO A 156 -1.55 19.47 -2.66
C PRO A 156 -1.58 20.79 -3.43
N ASN A 157 -2.75 21.45 -3.43
CA ASN A 157 -3.04 22.75 -4.04
C ASN A 157 -2.83 22.79 -5.56
N GLU A 158 -2.96 21.64 -6.22
CA GLU A 158 -2.99 21.55 -7.68
C GLU A 158 -4.11 20.61 -8.13
N ASP A 159 -4.81 21.01 -9.21
CA ASP A 159 -5.78 20.14 -9.86
C ASP A 159 -5.11 18.83 -10.32
N ARG A 160 -5.77 17.70 -10.05
CA ARG A 160 -5.34 16.36 -10.45
C ARG A 160 -6.51 15.51 -10.90
N LEU A 161 -6.23 14.65 -11.89
CA LEU A 161 -7.18 13.67 -12.41
C LEU A 161 -7.18 12.43 -11.50
N ALA A 162 -8.37 12.03 -11.05
CA ALA A 162 -8.52 10.89 -10.18
C ALA A 162 -9.61 9.92 -10.68
N HIS A 163 -9.51 8.69 -10.22
CA HIS A 163 -10.56 7.69 -10.22
C HIS A 163 -11.09 7.60 -8.79
N THR A 164 -12.31 8.11 -8.58
CA THR A 164 -12.92 8.22 -7.26
C THR A 164 -13.85 7.06 -7.00
N VAL A 165 -13.73 6.48 -5.81
CA VAL A 165 -14.66 5.52 -5.23
C VAL A 165 -15.42 6.24 -4.12
N GLU A 166 -16.67 6.59 -4.39
CA GLU A 166 -17.60 7.20 -3.43
C GLU A 166 -18.44 6.09 -2.77
N MET A 167 -18.33 6.00 -1.44
CA MET A 167 -18.95 4.95 -0.64
C MET A 167 -19.88 5.57 0.39
N HIS A 168 -21.17 5.28 0.25
CA HIS A 168 -22.18 5.60 1.25
C HIS A 168 -22.31 4.42 2.22
N LEU A 169 -22.02 4.65 3.50
CA LEU A 169 -21.91 3.63 4.53
C LEU A 169 -22.97 3.87 5.62
N ASP A 170 -23.79 2.86 5.87
CA ASP A 170 -24.74 2.84 6.99
C ASP A 170 -24.00 2.96 8.32
N LYS A 171 -24.44 3.85 9.22
CA LYS A 171 -23.75 4.09 10.50
C LYS A 171 -23.82 2.95 11.51
N GLU A 172 -24.83 2.08 11.44
CA GLU A 172 -25.03 1.00 12.41
C GLU A 172 -24.20 -0.23 12.05
N ASN A 173 -24.11 -0.55 10.75
CA ASN A 173 -23.54 -1.80 10.27
C ASN A 173 -22.41 -1.62 9.25
N LEU A 174 -22.11 -0.38 8.84
CA LEU A 174 -21.05 -0.03 7.89
C LEU A 174 -21.14 -0.73 6.53
N THR A 175 -22.31 -1.23 6.16
CA THR A 175 -22.55 -1.80 4.83
C THR A 175 -22.70 -0.69 3.81
N TYR A 176 -22.42 -1.01 2.54
CA TYR A 176 -22.59 -0.06 1.45
C TYR A 176 -24.08 0.14 1.14
N GLU A 177 -24.59 1.35 1.34
CA GLU A 177 -25.91 1.75 0.85
C GLU A 177 -25.86 2.10 -0.64
N ASN A 178 -24.77 2.74 -1.06
CA ASN A 178 -24.49 3.08 -2.45
C ASN A 178 -22.97 3.06 -2.70
N ILE A 179 -22.58 2.70 -3.92
CA ILE A 179 -21.20 2.74 -4.40
C ILE A 179 -21.23 3.43 -5.76
N GLU A 180 -20.47 4.51 -5.91
CA GLU A 180 -20.27 5.17 -7.18
C GLU A 180 -18.78 5.18 -7.51
N ILE A 181 -18.45 4.84 -8.76
CA ILE A 181 -17.06 4.79 -9.24
C ILE A 181 -16.99 5.56 -10.54
N TYR A 182 -16.25 6.66 -10.53
CA TYR A 182 -16.21 7.62 -11.63
C TYR A 182 -14.86 8.33 -11.73
N LYS A 183 -14.60 8.91 -12.90
CA LYS A 183 -13.46 9.82 -13.10
C LYS A 183 -13.79 11.20 -12.56
N SER A 184 -12.85 11.82 -11.85
CA SER A 184 -13.01 13.12 -11.20
C SER A 184 -11.79 14.02 -11.41
N VAL A 185 -11.98 15.29 -11.06
CA VAL A 185 -10.88 16.25 -10.83
C VAL A 185 -10.94 16.67 -9.37
N ILE A 186 -9.81 16.59 -8.68
CA ILE A 186 -9.65 16.98 -7.26
C ILE A 186 -8.55 18.03 -7.14
N GLU A 187 -8.55 18.78 -6.05
CA GLU A 187 -7.43 19.61 -5.59
C GLU A 187 -7.19 19.23 -4.13
N SER A 188 -6.11 18.50 -3.83
CA SER A 188 -5.81 18.07 -2.46
C SER A 188 -5.47 19.29 -1.61
N ASP A 189 -6.12 19.51 -0.47
CA ASP A 189 -5.88 20.67 0.39
C ASP A 189 -4.49 20.60 1.07
N GLU A 190 -4.09 19.38 1.48
CA GLU A 190 -2.88 19.17 2.27
C GLU A 190 -2.29 17.77 2.03
N ARG A 191 -0.95 17.68 2.08
CA ARG A 191 -0.22 16.42 2.14
C ARG A 191 0.29 16.24 3.56
N LEU A 192 -0.17 15.20 4.24
CA LEU A 192 0.24 14.85 5.60
C LEU A 192 1.27 13.72 5.57
N THR A 193 2.19 13.74 6.51
CA THR A 193 2.89 12.54 6.94
C THR A 193 2.06 11.78 7.98
N TYR A 194 2.35 10.50 8.21
CA TYR A 194 1.71 9.75 9.31
C TYR A 194 1.87 10.44 10.68
N ALA A 195 3.03 11.04 10.95
CA ALA A 195 3.28 11.79 12.18
C ALA A 195 2.45 13.08 12.28
N GLU A 196 2.27 13.79 11.15
CA GLU A 196 1.41 14.97 11.10
C GLU A 196 -0.07 14.60 11.25
N ALA A 197 -0.51 13.48 10.66
CA ALA A 197 -1.87 12.96 10.84
C ALA A 197 -2.15 12.58 12.30
N GLU A 198 -1.21 11.93 12.99
CA GLU A 198 -1.30 11.71 14.45
C GLU A 198 -1.42 13.04 15.22
N SER A 199 -0.64 14.05 14.83
CA SER A 199 -0.71 15.38 15.45
C SER A 199 -2.07 16.05 15.19
N ARG A 200 -2.67 15.87 13.99
CA ARG A 200 -4.03 16.36 13.69
C ARG A 200 -5.07 15.71 14.57
N LEU A 201 -4.92 14.44 14.96
CA LEU A 201 -5.84 13.75 15.86
C LEU A 201 -5.74 14.23 17.32
N GLU A 202 -4.60 14.77 17.75
CA GLU A 202 -4.37 15.21 19.13
C GLU A 202 -4.75 16.68 19.37
N GLU A 203 -4.52 17.54 18.38
CA GLU A 203 -4.68 18.99 18.51
C GLU A 203 -6.03 19.45 17.96
N SER A 204 -7.00 19.71 18.83
CA SER A 204 -8.37 20.08 18.43
C SER A 204 -8.51 21.36 17.60
N ASP A 205 -7.50 22.23 17.63
CA ASP A 205 -7.47 23.49 16.89
C ASP A 205 -6.63 23.40 15.59
N ALA A 206 -6.03 22.23 15.31
CA ALA A 206 -5.23 22.02 14.10
C ALA A 206 -6.13 21.97 12.84
N PRO A 207 -5.64 22.43 11.68
CA PRO A 207 -6.36 22.24 10.42
C PRO A 207 -6.62 20.76 10.16
N LEU A 208 -7.75 20.43 9.52
CA LEU A 208 -8.19 19.06 9.25
C LEU A 208 -8.43 18.18 10.49
N HIS A 209 -8.47 18.73 11.72
CA HIS A 209 -8.73 17.94 12.93
C HIS A 209 -10.10 17.24 12.88
N GLU A 210 -11.15 17.98 12.51
CA GLU A 210 -12.52 17.43 12.49
C GLU A 210 -12.63 16.28 11.49
N GLU A 211 -12.04 16.44 10.32
CA GLU A 211 -12.02 15.44 9.24
C GLU A 211 -11.17 14.21 9.60
N ASN A 212 -9.97 14.42 10.18
CA ASN A 212 -9.11 13.32 10.62
C ASN A 212 -9.75 12.53 11.77
N ALA A 213 -10.35 13.22 12.75
CA ALA A 213 -11.05 12.58 13.86
C ALA A 213 -12.25 11.77 13.34
N LEU A 214 -13.03 12.33 12.42
CA LEU A 214 -14.18 11.65 11.83
C LEU A 214 -13.79 10.38 11.06
N VAL A 215 -12.75 10.44 10.23
CA VAL A 215 -12.30 9.25 9.49
C VAL A 215 -11.63 8.23 10.41
N TYR A 216 -10.96 8.67 11.49
CA TYR A 216 -10.43 7.76 12.50
C TYR A 216 -11.55 6.98 13.18
N ASP A 217 -12.60 7.67 13.65
CA ASP A 217 -13.74 7.03 14.29
C ASP A 217 -14.39 5.99 13.36
N LEU A 218 -14.52 6.30 12.07
CA LEU A 218 -15.01 5.36 11.06
C LEU A 218 -14.03 4.19 10.84
N ALA A 219 -12.73 4.46 10.71
CA ALA A 219 -11.69 3.46 10.48
C ALA A 219 -11.55 2.48 11.65
N GLU A 220 -11.61 2.95 12.89
CA GLU A 220 -11.59 2.11 14.09
C GLU A 220 -12.80 1.16 14.12
N GLN A 221 -14.00 1.65 13.80
CA GLN A 221 -15.19 0.80 13.70
C GLN A 221 -15.07 -0.25 12.58
N MET A 222 -14.53 0.14 11.41
CA MET A 222 -14.27 -0.80 10.32
C MET A 222 -13.24 -1.86 10.71
N HIS A 223 -12.18 -1.46 11.41
CA HIS A 223 -11.12 -2.34 11.89
C HIS A 223 -11.66 -3.40 12.84
N GLU A 224 -12.40 -2.98 13.87
CA GLU A 224 -12.98 -3.88 14.87
C GLU A 224 -14.01 -4.81 14.24
N GLN A 225 -14.90 -4.30 13.37
CA GLN A 225 -15.85 -5.15 12.63
C GLN A 225 -15.12 -6.22 11.79
N ARG A 226 -14.06 -5.83 11.06
CA ARG A 226 -13.27 -6.74 10.22
C ARG A 226 -12.56 -7.81 11.05
N LYS A 227 -12.11 -7.46 12.25
CA LYS A 227 -11.51 -8.40 13.22
C LYS A 227 -12.55 -9.36 13.79
N GLU A 228 -13.72 -8.86 14.19
CA GLU A 228 -14.85 -9.65 14.67
C GLU A 228 -15.36 -10.64 13.61
N ASP A 229 -15.39 -10.22 12.34
CA ASP A 229 -15.76 -11.06 11.20
C ASP A 229 -14.73 -12.18 10.95
N GLY A 230 -13.52 -12.05 11.47
CA GLY A 230 -12.48 -13.08 11.42
C GLY A 230 -11.38 -12.81 10.40
N SER A 231 -11.12 -11.55 10.05
CA SER A 231 -9.84 -11.20 9.41
C SER A 231 -8.69 -11.44 10.39
N LEU A 232 -7.51 -11.74 9.87
CA LEU A 232 -6.30 -11.98 10.65
C LEU A 232 -5.53 -10.66 10.81
N VAL A 233 -5.49 -10.13 12.04
CA VAL A 233 -4.79 -8.88 12.36
C VAL A 233 -3.49 -9.24 13.08
N LEU A 234 -2.42 -9.43 12.30
CA LEU A 234 -1.14 -9.91 12.85
C LEU A 234 -0.35 -8.82 13.57
N ASN A 235 -0.51 -7.55 13.21
CA ASN A 235 0.17 -6.43 13.85
C ASN A 235 -0.80 -5.66 14.76
N PRO A 236 -0.80 -5.91 16.09
CA PRO A 236 -1.70 -5.22 17.01
C PRO A 236 -1.27 -3.78 17.31
N SER A 237 -0.02 -3.40 17.01
CA SER A 237 0.58 -2.12 17.42
C SER A 237 0.53 -1.05 16.31
N ARG A 238 -0.56 -0.98 15.55
CA ARG A 238 -0.72 0.06 14.52
C ARG A 238 -1.17 1.38 15.16
N ASP A 239 -0.59 2.48 14.69
CA ASP A 239 -1.07 3.80 15.05
C ASP A 239 -2.38 4.13 14.31
N ARG A 240 -2.98 5.27 14.67
CA ARG A 240 -4.29 5.69 14.20
C ARG A 240 -4.22 6.09 12.74
N ALA A 241 -3.18 6.81 12.34
CA ALA A 241 -2.97 7.27 10.97
C ALA A 241 -2.82 6.11 9.97
N HIS A 242 -2.05 5.07 10.30
CA HIS A 242 -1.95 3.87 9.47
C HIS A 242 -3.28 3.11 9.41
N THR A 243 -4.03 3.07 10.51
CA THR A 243 -5.36 2.42 10.55
C THR A 243 -6.36 3.14 9.64
N ILE A 244 -6.36 4.49 9.62
CA ILE A 244 -7.17 5.30 8.71
C ILE A 244 -6.93 4.88 7.26
N ILE A 245 -5.67 4.97 6.81
CA ILE A 245 -5.33 4.71 5.41
C ILE A 245 -5.60 3.26 5.04
N GLU A 246 -5.18 2.31 5.86
CA GLU A 246 -5.41 0.89 5.58
C GLU A 246 -6.90 0.55 5.45
N GLU A 247 -7.75 0.94 6.40
CA GLU A 247 -9.16 0.58 6.36
C GLU A 247 -9.90 1.31 5.22
N CYS A 248 -9.57 2.57 4.93
CA CYS A 248 -10.14 3.28 3.79
C CYS A 248 -9.80 2.59 2.46
N MET A 249 -8.53 2.21 2.27
CA MET A 249 -8.10 1.51 1.06
C MET A 249 -8.70 0.11 0.94
N LEU A 250 -8.76 -0.65 2.04
CA LEU A 250 -9.43 -1.96 2.06
C LEU A 250 -10.92 -1.83 1.67
N LYS A 251 -11.60 -0.81 2.19
CA LYS A 251 -13.01 -0.53 1.90
C LYS A 251 -13.22 -0.17 0.42
N ALA A 252 -12.36 0.68 -0.16
CA ALA A 252 -12.42 1.04 -1.57
C ALA A 252 -12.13 -0.15 -2.50
N ASN A 253 -11.07 -0.91 -2.22
CA ASN A 253 -10.72 -2.12 -2.97
C ASN A 253 -11.86 -3.16 -2.99
N LYS A 254 -12.51 -3.36 -1.84
CA LYS A 254 -13.69 -4.23 -1.73
C LYS A 254 -14.89 -3.67 -2.49
N ALA A 255 -15.14 -2.37 -2.42
CA ALA A 255 -16.24 -1.71 -3.14
C ALA A 255 -16.10 -1.86 -4.65
N VAL A 256 -14.90 -1.61 -5.21
CA VAL A 256 -14.62 -1.74 -6.64
C VAL A 256 -14.85 -3.16 -7.14
N THR A 257 -14.27 -4.15 -6.47
CA THR A 257 -14.43 -5.55 -6.89
C THR A 257 -15.86 -6.05 -6.70
N HIS A 258 -16.58 -5.56 -5.68
CA HIS A 258 -17.99 -5.85 -5.50
C HIS A 258 -18.84 -5.30 -6.66
N GLU A 259 -18.65 -4.03 -7.00
CA GLU A 259 -19.36 -3.34 -8.08
C GLU A 259 -19.14 -4.04 -9.43
N LEU A 260 -17.88 -4.34 -9.77
CA LEU A 260 -17.54 -5.05 -11.00
C LEU A 260 -18.25 -6.41 -11.09
N MET A 261 -18.15 -7.23 -10.04
CA MET A 261 -18.64 -8.60 -10.06
C MET A 261 -20.17 -8.69 -10.04
N TRP A 262 -20.83 -8.00 -9.11
CA TRP A 262 -22.24 -8.22 -8.84
C TRP A 262 -23.18 -7.25 -9.56
N ASN A 263 -22.73 -6.03 -9.85
CA ASN A 263 -23.56 -5.01 -10.49
C ASN A 263 -23.25 -4.88 -11.98
N ARG A 264 -21.97 -4.88 -12.37
CA ARG A 264 -21.57 -4.76 -13.79
C ARG A 264 -21.44 -6.10 -14.51
N GLY A 265 -21.18 -7.19 -13.78
CA GLY A 265 -20.95 -8.52 -14.36
C GLY A 265 -19.63 -8.62 -15.12
N VAL A 266 -18.65 -7.81 -14.74
CA VAL A 266 -17.31 -7.70 -15.34
C VAL A 266 -16.29 -8.30 -14.38
N SER A 267 -15.38 -9.14 -14.89
CA SER A 267 -14.32 -9.72 -14.07
C SER A 267 -13.22 -8.70 -13.77
N ALA A 268 -12.47 -8.91 -12.71
CA ALA A 268 -11.33 -8.09 -12.33
C ALA A 268 -10.05 -8.94 -12.21
N MET A 269 -8.91 -8.29 -12.01
CA MET A 269 -7.75 -8.94 -11.44
C MET A 269 -7.93 -9.02 -9.91
N TYR A 270 -8.30 -10.21 -9.42
CA TYR A 270 -8.54 -10.46 -8.01
C TYR A 270 -7.25 -10.78 -7.28
N ARG A 271 -7.14 -10.32 -6.03
CA ARG A 271 -6.09 -10.71 -5.08
C ARG A 271 -6.63 -11.87 -4.25
N VAL A 272 -6.27 -13.09 -4.62
CA VAL A 272 -6.73 -14.32 -3.97
C VAL A 272 -5.68 -14.78 -2.96
N HIS A 273 -6.12 -15.07 -1.74
CA HIS A 273 -5.27 -15.61 -0.67
C HIS A 273 -5.87 -16.92 -0.18
N PRO A 274 -5.34 -18.07 -0.62
CA PRO A 274 -5.85 -19.38 -0.23
C PRO A 274 -5.76 -19.59 1.29
N GLN A 275 -6.70 -20.38 1.83
CA GLN A 275 -6.63 -20.80 3.23
C GLN A 275 -5.60 -21.94 3.42
N PRO A 276 -4.87 -21.96 4.54
CA PRO A 276 -4.13 -23.14 4.98
C PRO A 276 -5.05 -24.35 5.15
N SER A 277 -4.49 -25.55 5.05
CA SER A 277 -5.21 -26.78 5.41
C SER A 277 -5.49 -26.85 6.92
N PRO A 278 -6.51 -27.62 7.36
CA PRO A 278 -6.79 -27.79 8.79
C PRO A 278 -5.62 -28.33 9.61
N ASP A 279 -4.77 -29.18 9.00
CA ASP A 279 -3.59 -29.74 9.66
C ASP A 279 -2.50 -28.68 9.85
N GLU A 280 -2.27 -27.84 8.84
CA GLU A 280 -1.35 -26.70 8.91
C GLU A 280 -1.77 -25.69 9.99
N TRP A 281 -3.05 -25.33 10.04
CA TRP A 281 -3.58 -24.49 11.13
C TRP A 281 -3.40 -25.13 12.50
N SER A 282 -3.66 -26.44 12.61
CA SER A 282 -3.46 -27.18 13.86
C SER A 282 -2.00 -27.19 14.31
N GLU A 283 -1.05 -27.20 13.37
CA GLU A 283 0.37 -27.10 13.66
C GLU A 283 0.72 -25.71 14.20
N ALA A 284 0.28 -24.63 13.53
CA ALA A 284 0.53 -23.26 13.96
C ALA A 284 -0.06 -22.98 15.35
N LEU A 285 -1.31 -23.38 15.62
CA LEU A 285 -1.95 -23.18 16.93
C LEU A 285 -1.24 -23.96 18.04
N ARG A 286 -0.71 -25.15 17.77
CA ARG A 286 0.11 -25.89 18.75
C ARG A 286 1.42 -25.17 19.04
N GLU A 287 2.10 -24.68 18.02
CA GLU A 287 3.34 -23.93 18.15
C GLU A 287 3.13 -22.66 19.00
N ILE A 288 2.03 -21.94 18.77
CA ILE A 288 1.62 -20.77 19.57
C ILE A 288 1.31 -21.17 21.02
N GLN A 289 0.56 -22.25 21.23
CA GLN A 289 0.16 -22.72 22.56
C GLN A 289 1.34 -23.16 23.44
N ASP A 290 2.45 -23.58 22.82
CA ASP A 290 3.69 -23.96 23.51
C ASP A 290 4.55 -22.75 23.94
N LEU A 291 4.19 -21.53 23.52
CA LEU A 291 4.89 -20.31 23.92
C LEU A 291 4.62 -19.97 25.39
N ASP A 292 5.71 -19.66 26.11
CA ASP A 292 5.63 -19.29 27.52
C ASP A 292 4.82 -18.01 27.73
N GLY A 293 3.78 -18.11 28.57
CA GLY A 293 2.85 -17.03 28.87
C GLY A 293 1.72 -16.83 27.87
N VAL A 294 1.56 -17.73 26.89
CA VAL A 294 0.52 -17.66 25.86
C VAL A 294 -0.57 -18.70 26.12
N SER A 295 -1.83 -18.31 25.92
CA SER A 295 -2.98 -19.18 26.09
C SER A 295 -3.99 -18.92 24.97
N ILE A 296 -4.30 -19.95 24.19
CA ILE A 296 -5.32 -19.84 23.15
C ILE A 296 -6.70 -20.13 23.78
N PRO A 297 -7.70 -19.25 23.60
CA PRO A 297 -9.04 -19.51 24.10
C PRO A 297 -9.64 -20.77 23.44
N GLY A 298 -10.05 -21.75 24.27
CA GLY A 298 -10.63 -23.00 23.75
C GLY A 298 -11.94 -22.80 22.98
N SER A 299 -12.64 -21.69 23.19
CA SER A 299 -13.88 -21.33 22.50
C SER A 299 -13.67 -20.88 21.05
N THR A 300 -12.46 -20.45 20.69
CA THR A 300 -12.13 -19.97 19.34
C THR A 300 -11.37 -20.99 18.52
N TRP A 301 -11.06 -22.17 19.07
CA TRP A 301 -10.22 -23.18 18.39
C TRP A 301 -10.77 -23.62 17.01
N ASP A 302 -12.09 -23.63 16.86
CA ASP A 302 -12.74 -23.98 15.60
C ASP A 302 -12.65 -22.88 14.52
N ASP A 303 -12.24 -21.65 14.90
CA ASP A 303 -11.94 -20.54 13.98
C ASP A 303 -10.50 -20.03 14.23
N PRO A 304 -9.50 -20.58 13.51
CA PRO A 304 -8.10 -20.29 13.77
C PRO A 304 -7.73 -18.80 13.70
N ARG A 305 -8.37 -18.01 12.82
CA ARG A 305 -8.08 -16.58 12.68
C ARG A 305 -8.52 -15.82 13.93
N LYS A 306 -9.75 -16.08 14.41
CA LYS A 306 -10.25 -15.49 15.65
C LYS A 306 -9.45 -15.96 16.87
N ALA A 307 -9.00 -17.21 16.87
CA ALA A 307 -8.14 -17.73 17.93
C ALA A 307 -6.81 -16.99 17.99
N VAL A 308 -6.17 -16.75 16.84
CA VAL A 308 -4.92 -15.99 16.76
C VAL A 308 -5.13 -14.55 17.21
N ASN A 309 -6.16 -13.85 16.73
CA ASN A 309 -6.43 -12.47 17.13
C ASN A 309 -6.61 -12.34 18.64
N ALA A 310 -7.46 -13.18 19.25
CA ALA A 310 -7.67 -13.18 20.69
C ALA A 310 -6.37 -13.53 21.46
N THR A 311 -5.53 -14.39 20.89
CA THR A 311 -4.23 -14.72 21.50
C THR A 311 -3.27 -13.53 21.44
N LEU A 312 -3.25 -12.78 20.33
CA LEU A 312 -2.38 -11.61 20.18
C LEU A 312 -2.74 -10.47 21.15
N GLU A 313 -4.01 -10.32 21.52
CA GLU A 313 -4.47 -9.31 22.48
C GLU A 313 -3.92 -9.55 23.91
N ASP A 314 -3.90 -10.81 24.34
CA ASP A 314 -3.52 -11.18 25.72
C ASP A 314 -2.05 -11.64 25.84
N ALA A 315 -1.36 -11.87 24.72
CA ALA A 315 0.00 -12.39 24.71
C ALA A 315 1.03 -11.36 25.19
N PRO A 316 2.10 -11.78 25.88
CA PRO A 316 3.21 -10.89 26.20
C PRO A 316 3.89 -10.35 24.93
N ASP A 317 4.22 -9.05 24.89
CA ASP A 317 4.86 -8.38 23.73
C ASP A 317 6.04 -9.18 23.13
N ARG A 318 6.89 -9.75 24.01
CA ARG A 318 8.06 -10.58 23.62
C ARG A 318 7.72 -11.85 22.82
N GLN A 319 6.45 -12.21 22.69
CA GLN A 319 5.97 -13.38 21.96
C GLN A 319 5.22 -13.01 20.67
N LEU A 320 4.83 -11.74 20.47
CA LEU A 320 4.02 -11.32 19.32
C LEU A 320 4.67 -11.73 17.99
N ASP A 321 5.96 -11.44 17.80
CA ASP A 321 6.71 -11.82 16.60
C ASP A 321 6.70 -13.34 16.35
N LYS A 322 6.76 -14.14 17.42
CA LYS A 322 6.74 -15.61 17.28
C LYS A 322 5.35 -16.13 16.93
N ILE A 323 4.30 -15.52 17.47
CA ILE A 323 2.91 -15.83 17.11
C ILE A 323 2.70 -15.49 15.63
N GLN A 324 3.08 -14.28 15.21
CA GLN A 324 3.02 -13.87 13.81
C GLN A 324 3.79 -14.83 12.91
N TRP A 325 5.02 -15.20 13.29
CA TRP A 325 5.86 -16.11 12.52
C TRP A 325 5.25 -17.51 12.38
N ALA A 326 4.70 -18.07 13.46
CA ALA A 326 4.04 -19.38 13.44
C ALA A 326 2.85 -19.41 12.47
N VAL A 327 2.09 -18.31 12.39
CA VAL A 327 1.00 -18.18 11.41
C VAL A 327 1.53 -17.98 10.00
N MET A 328 2.47 -17.05 9.77
CA MET A 328 3.03 -16.79 8.44
C MET A 328 3.66 -18.04 7.80
N LYS A 329 4.21 -18.94 8.60
CA LYS A 329 4.81 -20.20 8.14
C LYS A 329 3.81 -21.15 7.47
N VAL A 330 2.53 -21.07 7.85
CA VAL A 330 1.47 -21.95 7.32
C VAL A 330 0.57 -21.27 6.29
N MET A 331 0.64 -19.95 6.18
CA MET A 331 -0.15 -19.19 5.22
C MET A 331 0.39 -19.36 3.79
N PRO A 332 -0.45 -19.80 2.83
CA PRO A 332 -0.09 -19.77 1.42
C PRO A 332 0.20 -18.34 0.95
N ARG A 333 0.99 -18.18 -0.11
CA ARG A 333 1.13 -16.85 -0.73
C ARG A 333 -0.15 -16.44 -1.43
N ALA A 334 -0.55 -15.19 -1.25
CA ALA A 334 -1.57 -14.58 -2.08
C ALA A 334 -1.05 -14.36 -3.50
N ARG A 335 -1.96 -14.41 -4.48
CA ARG A 335 -1.66 -14.30 -5.92
C ARG A 335 -2.75 -13.53 -6.64
N TYR A 336 -2.43 -13.01 -7.81
CA TYR A 336 -3.41 -12.40 -8.69
C TYR A 336 -4.08 -13.47 -9.57
N MET A 337 -5.39 -13.39 -9.73
CA MET A 337 -6.19 -14.35 -10.50
C MET A 337 -7.35 -13.65 -11.19
N ASN A 338 -7.83 -14.20 -12.30
CA ASN A 338 -9.04 -13.74 -12.99
C ASN A 338 -10.32 -14.44 -12.48
N ASP A 339 -10.19 -15.33 -11.49
CA ASP A 339 -11.26 -16.04 -10.80
C ASP A 339 -11.12 -15.77 -9.30
N PRO A 340 -12.15 -15.23 -8.63
CA PRO A 340 -12.09 -14.92 -7.20
C PRO A 340 -12.20 -16.17 -6.31
N PHE A 341 -12.30 -17.39 -6.87
CA PHE A 341 -12.49 -18.62 -6.12
C PHE A 341 -11.49 -18.77 -4.94
N GLY A 342 -12.05 -18.92 -3.74
CA GLY A 342 -11.30 -19.04 -2.49
C GLY A 342 -11.15 -17.72 -1.71
N GLY A 343 -11.44 -16.58 -2.34
CA GLY A 343 -11.43 -15.27 -1.71
C GLY A 343 -10.07 -14.88 -1.14
N HIS A 344 -10.06 -13.95 -0.19
CA HIS A 344 -8.87 -13.52 0.51
C HIS A 344 -8.91 -13.97 1.98
N HIS A 345 -8.32 -15.14 2.28
CA HIS A 345 -8.42 -15.77 3.60
C HIS A 345 -7.94 -14.87 4.74
N ALA A 346 -6.77 -14.23 4.65
CA ALA A 346 -6.33 -13.36 5.76
C ALA A 346 -7.24 -12.14 5.99
N LEU A 347 -7.90 -11.62 4.96
CA LEU A 347 -8.78 -10.45 5.12
C LEU A 347 -10.23 -10.86 5.43
N ASN A 348 -10.54 -12.15 5.29
CA ASN A 348 -11.89 -12.68 5.36
C ASN A 348 -12.85 -12.03 4.35
N PHE A 349 -12.36 -11.74 3.14
CA PHE A 349 -13.19 -11.20 2.06
C PHE A 349 -13.50 -12.28 1.03
N GLU A 350 -14.76 -12.39 0.61
CA GLU A 350 -15.18 -13.32 -0.45
C GLU A 350 -14.61 -12.95 -1.81
N ILE A 351 -14.51 -11.64 -2.07
CA ILE A 351 -13.89 -11.06 -3.25
C ILE A 351 -12.99 -9.90 -2.82
N TYR A 352 -11.83 -9.78 -3.45
CA TYR A 352 -10.91 -8.71 -3.18
C TYR A 352 -9.96 -8.53 -4.37
N GLY A 353 -9.58 -7.31 -4.67
CA GLY A 353 -8.66 -6.94 -5.74
C GLY A 353 -8.10 -5.57 -5.44
N HIS A 354 -6.86 -5.32 -5.88
CA HIS A 354 -6.20 -4.05 -5.62
C HIS A 354 -6.61 -3.01 -6.67
N PHE A 355 -6.84 -1.79 -6.22
CA PHE A 355 -7.24 -0.64 -7.02
C PHE A 355 -6.55 0.66 -6.58
N THR A 356 -6.06 0.72 -5.34
CA THR A 356 -5.65 1.96 -4.67
C THR A 356 -4.17 2.32 -4.83
N SER A 357 -3.40 1.65 -5.68
CA SER A 357 -1.98 1.99 -5.91
C SER A 357 -1.50 1.74 -7.35
N PRO A 358 -2.14 2.37 -8.37
CA PRO A 358 -1.82 2.16 -9.78
C PRO A 358 -0.46 2.70 -10.21
N ILE A 359 0.19 3.59 -9.45
CA ILE A 359 1.54 4.08 -9.79
C ILE A 359 2.60 2.98 -9.65
N ARG A 360 2.36 2.02 -8.75
CA ARG A 360 3.36 1.02 -8.32
C ARG A 360 2.93 -0.44 -8.44
N ARG A 361 1.69 -0.72 -8.84
CA ARG A 361 1.16 -2.09 -9.02
C ARG A 361 0.40 -2.25 -10.33
N LEU A 362 0.80 -3.23 -11.13
CA LEU A 362 0.12 -3.56 -12.38
C LEU A 362 -1.34 -3.98 -12.15
N SER A 363 -1.64 -4.70 -11.07
CA SER A 363 -3.01 -5.11 -10.76
C SER A 363 -3.99 -3.95 -10.71
N ASP A 364 -3.55 -2.85 -10.12
CA ASP A 364 -4.33 -1.65 -9.89
C ASP A 364 -4.50 -0.89 -11.20
N LEU A 365 -3.43 -0.76 -11.99
CA LEU A 365 -3.49 -0.20 -13.34
C LEU A 365 -4.47 -0.96 -14.25
N ILE A 366 -4.42 -2.30 -14.22
CA ILE A 366 -5.37 -3.14 -14.98
C ILE A 366 -6.80 -2.95 -14.45
N ASN A 367 -7.00 -2.94 -13.13
CA ASN A 367 -8.34 -2.78 -12.56
C ASN A 367 -8.91 -1.37 -12.81
N HIS A 368 -8.10 -0.31 -12.83
CA HIS A 368 -8.52 1.02 -13.28
C HIS A 368 -9.03 0.99 -14.72
N TRP A 369 -8.28 0.33 -15.61
CA TRP A 369 -8.68 0.18 -17.01
C TRP A 369 -9.99 -0.59 -17.13
N ILE A 370 -10.14 -1.71 -16.40
CA ILE A 370 -11.36 -2.54 -16.38
C ILE A 370 -12.56 -1.72 -15.90
N VAL A 371 -12.42 -0.96 -14.81
CA VAL A 371 -13.50 -0.13 -14.27
C VAL A 371 -13.93 0.93 -15.27
N TYR A 372 -12.97 1.59 -15.93
CA TYR A 372 -13.26 2.66 -16.87
C TYR A 372 -13.85 2.17 -18.19
N GLN A 373 -13.24 1.14 -18.79
CA GLN A 373 -13.73 0.55 -20.05
C GLN A 373 -14.99 -0.28 -19.85
N ASN A 374 -15.25 -0.71 -18.61
CA ASN A 374 -16.30 -1.66 -18.28
C ASN A 374 -16.20 -2.94 -19.13
N ASP A 375 -14.96 -3.41 -19.32
CA ASP A 375 -14.60 -4.57 -20.12
C ASP A 375 -13.32 -5.22 -19.56
N VAL A 376 -13.00 -6.43 -20.02
CA VAL A 376 -11.86 -7.22 -19.55
C VAL A 376 -10.83 -7.37 -20.68
N PRO A 377 -9.53 -7.17 -20.42
CA PRO A 377 -8.50 -7.46 -21.43
C PRO A 377 -8.56 -8.93 -21.87
N GLU A 378 -8.45 -9.19 -23.18
CA GLU A 378 -8.52 -10.56 -23.72
C GLU A 378 -7.46 -11.49 -23.10
N ASN A 379 -6.32 -10.93 -22.69
CA ASN A 379 -5.20 -11.62 -22.07
C ASN A 379 -5.16 -11.49 -20.53
N LEU A 380 -6.30 -11.21 -19.85
CA LEU A 380 -6.32 -11.02 -18.38
C LEU A 380 -5.66 -12.15 -17.60
N VAL A 381 -5.81 -13.41 -18.02
CA VAL A 381 -5.16 -14.56 -17.36
C VAL A 381 -3.63 -14.42 -17.38
N GLU A 382 -3.06 -14.07 -18.52
CA GLU A 382 -1.61 -13.88 -18.67
C GLU A 382 -1.13 -12.69 -17.84
N LEU A 383 -1.93 -11.61 -17.76
CA LEU A 383 -1.63 -10.46 -16.91
C LEU A 383 -1.66 -10.83 -15.41
N CYS A 384 -2.59 -11.69 -14.98
CA CYS A 384 -2.64 -12.19 -13.60
C CYS A 384 -1.40 -13.03 -13.25
N ASP A 385 -1.00 -13.92 -14.16
CA ASP A 385 0.20 -14.75 -14.00
C ASP A 385 1.45 -13.86 -13.93
N ARG A 386 1.57 -12.89 -14.85
CA ARG A 386 2.68 -11.91 -14.88
C ARG A 386 2.78 -11.10 -13.59
N ALA A 387 1.66 -10.54 -13.12
CA ALA A 387 1.63 -9.75 -11.89
C ALA A 387 2.03 -10.60 -10.67
N SER A 388 1.57 -11.86 -10.62
CA SER A 388 1.90 -12.79 -9.53
C SER A 388 3.37 -13.19 -9.52
N ASP A 389 3.93 -13.51 -10.69
CA ASP A 389 5.33 -13.90 -10.83
C ASP A 389 6.27 -12.74 -10.51
N LYS A 390 6.01 -11.54 -11.07
CA LYS A 390 6.84 -10.35 -10.79
C LYS A 390 6.77 -9.91 -9.34
N GLN A 391 5.61 -10.00 -8.69
CA GLN A 391 5.53 -9.75 -7.25
C GLN A 391 6.38 -10.76 -6.45
N LYS A 392 6.26 -12.04 -6.79
CA LYS A 392 7.02 -13.11 -6.15
C LYS A 392 8.53 -12.93 -6.32
N ASP A 393 8.98 -12.44 -7.46
CA ASP A 393 10.40 -12.16 -7.73
C ASP A 393 10.88 -10.93 -6.95
N ALA A 394 10.09 -9.85 -6.93
CA ALA A 394 10.36 -8.66 -6.13
C ALA A 394 10.54 -9.00 -4.63
N GLU A 395 9.60 -9.73 -4.03
CA GLU A 395 9.65 -10.17 -2.63
C GLU A 395 10.88 -11.04 -2.32
N GLN A 396 11.34 -11.84 -3.29
CA GLN A 396 12.56 -12.64 -3.13
C GLN A 396 13.82 -11.79 -3.24
N CYS A 397 13.86 -10.87 -4.20
CA CYS A 397 14.94 -9.90 -4.37
C CYS A 397 15.14 -9.06 -3.10
N GLU A 398 14.06 -8.45 -2.59
CA GLU A 398 14.09 -7.66 -1.35
C GLU A 398 14.62 -8.46 -0.16
N ARG A 399 14.15 -9.70 0.02
CA ARG A 399 14.58 -10.55 1.14
C ARG A 399 16.06 -10.93 1.02
N GLU A 400 16.54 -11.23 -0.18
CA GLU A 400 17.94 -11.56 -0.41
C GLU A 400 18.84 -10.34 -0.18
N TYR A 401 18.41 -9.15 -0.62
CA TYR A 401 19.15 -7.92 -0.35
C TYR A 401 19.17 -7.56 1.15
N LYS A 402 18.04 -7.69 1.86
CA LYS A 402 17.97 -7.51 3.32
C LYS A 402 18.90 -8.47 4.06
N THR A 403 18.94 -9.74 3.65
CA THR A 403 19.87 -10.73 4.21
C THR A 403 21.32 -10.30 3.98
N PHE A 404 21.65 -9.88 2.76
CA PHE A 404 23.00 -9.42 2.42
C PHE A 404 23.42 -8.20 3.24
N LEU A 405 22.54 -7.20 3.40
CA LEU A 405 22.82 -6.03 4.24
C LEU A 405 23.21 -6.45 5.67
N GLN A 406 22.48 -7.41 6.25
CA GLN A 406 22.80 -7.95 7.56
C GLN A 406 24.15 -8.69 7.59
N GLU A 407 24.48 -9.45 6.54
CA GLU A 407 25.76 -10.15 6.42
C GLU A 407 26.97 -9.19 6.36
N VAL A 408 26.78 -8.00 5.78
CA VAL A 408 27.81 -6.95 5.73
C VAL A 408 27.73 -5.96 6.91
N GLY A 409 26.89 -6.25 7.91
CA GLY A 409 26.81 -5.49 9.16
C GLY A 409 25.91 -4.26 9.14
N LEU A 410 25.08 -4.09 8.11
CA LEU A 410 24.11 -3.01 8.01
C LEU A 410 22.73 -3.46 8.51
N ASP A 411 22.04 -2.57 9.23
CA ASP A 411 20.64 -2.76 9.55
C ASP A 411 19.77 -2.34 8.35
N PRO A 412 19.01 -3.27 7.72
CA PRO A 412 18.18 -2.93 6.58
C PRO A 412 17.10 -1.88 6.89
N MET A 413 16.59 -1.83 8.12
CA MET A 413 15.57 -0.84 8.50
C MET A 413 16.19 0.56 8.56
N ALA A 414 17.38 0.66 9.13
CA ALA A 414 18.13 1.91 9.15
C ALA A 414 18.45 2.41 7.73
N VAL A 415 18.92 1.52 6.85
CA VAL A 415 19.21 1.87 5.44
C VAL A 415 17.96 2.33 4.72
N ASN A 416 16.83 1.66 4.94
CA ASN A 416 15.55 2.03 4.33
C ASN A 416 15.10 3.42 4.77
N ASN A 417 15.16 3.72 6.07
CA ASN A 417 14.58 4.95 6.63
C ASN A 417 15.52 6.16 6.52
N ARG A 418 16.84 5.95 6.52
CA ARG A 418 17.84 7.03 6.59
C ARG A 418 18.68 7.16 5.32
N GLY A 419 18.56 6.21 4.39
CA GLY A 419 19.43 6.13 3.23
C GLY A 419 20.89 5.83 3.61
N ILE A 420 21.76 5.93 2.61
CA ILE A 420 23.20 5.67 2.74
C ILE A 420 23.98 6.92 2.33
N GLU A 421 24.98 7.28 3.11
CA GLU A 421 25.98 8.29 2.77
C GLU A 421 27.35 7.63 2.64
N VAL A 422 28.07 7.92 1.57
CA VAL A 422 29.42 7.39 1.35
C VAL A 422 30.44 8.34 1.96
N VAL A 423 31.23 7.85 2.90
CA VAL A 423 32.27 8.62 3.62
C VAL A 423 33.65 8.04 3.38
N ASP A 424 34.69 8.87 3.55
CA ASP A 424 36.09 8.44 3.44
C ASP A 424 36.43 7.37 4.50
N GLU A 425 37.32 6.42 4.18
CA GLU A 425 37.65 5.26 5.04
C GLU A 425 38.06 5.64 6.49
N ASP A 426 38.69 6.80 6.68
CA ASP A 426 39.13 7.30 8.00
C ASP A 426 37.97 7.82 8.88
N GLU A 427 36.78 8.05 8.31
CA GLU A 427 35.57 8.51 9.01
C GLU A 427 34.59 7.36 9.30
N ALA A 428 34.49 6.37 8.39
CA ALA A 428 33.59 5.22 8.51
C ALA A 428 33.86 4.31 9.74
N GLU A 429 35.11 4.17 10.19
CA GLU A 429 35.47 3.29 11.33
C GLU A 429 34.95 3.78 12.69
N LYS A 430 34.35 4.98 12.78
CA LYS A 430 33.83 5.53 14.05
C LYS A 430 32.36 5.21 14.32
N THR A 431 31.63 4.69 13.34
CA THR A 431 30.16 4.60 13.35
C THR A 431 29.64 3.14 13.34
N LEU A 432 30.53 2.14 13.19
CA LEU A 432 30.23 0.71 13.24
C LEU A 432 30.02 0.14 14.65
#